data_AF-A0A2N2SUY2-F1
#
_entry.id   AF-A0A2N2SUY2-F1
#
_cell.length_a   1.000
_cell.length_b   1.000
_cell.length_c   1.000
_cell.angle_alpha   90.00
_cell.angle_beta   90.00
_cell.angle_gamma   90.00
#
_symmetry.space_group_name_H-M   'P 1'
#
loop_
_entity.id
_entity.type
_entity.pdbx_description
1 polymer ?
#
loop_
_entity_poly.entity_id
_entity_poly.type
_entity_poly.pdbx_seq_one_letter_code
_entity_poly.pdbx_strand_id
1 'polypeptide(L)'
;MWREAWKYGERGFRYCQLDVGHAVGALAHAAALLGWPLAERRIGNRALAHRLGLDREADYPTGRFPDLEREEAEILLTLKLDGGITEHATDTSANATDTDTAITRAATHPDAADALLEAGTVRWQGKASRLDPAPRHHWPLIQDVTIATRRPDSYHDIAHCTRPGMDAPPRTPLADAAAMSVPAVDILLTRRSAQRFAASHWMTRPQFLALLDLLGAQNLPGLTPGTPRLNTVLYVHRVETLDPGLYVLSADADRTDGLPPFAAGGQTVSGLDHGPGLRLLRRFEPVELYRLARSLHCHQDIAANACLALGLIAPFAPVVTRDPAAYRDLLRSAGLIGQSLYLRAEALGLRGTGIGCFFDDPVHKLLGLEGSDYQTLYHFTVGLPIDDARIETGPAYPASRRISLPRPSFAPEPKP
;
A
#
# COMPACT_ATOMS: atom_id res chain seq x y z
N MET A 1 8.26 -12.87 8.00
CA MET A 1 7.86 -12.52 9.38
C MET A 1 9.04 -12.16 10.30
N TRP A 2 10.05 -13.01 10.48
CA TRP A 2 11.16 -12.80 11.43
C TRP A 2 11.82 -11.40 11.38
N ARG A 3 12.07 -10.86 10.17
CA ARG A 3 12.73 -9.55 9.96
C ARG A 3 12.03 -8.39 10.69
N GLU A 4 10.71 -8.40 10.74
CA GLU A 4 9.92 -7.39 11.47
C GLU A 4 9.74 -7.78 12.94
N ALA A 5 9.51 -9.07 13.22
CA ALA A 5 9.21 -9.57 14.57
C ALA A 5 10.35 -9.36 15.56
N TRP A 6 11.61 -9.43 15.12
CA TRP A 6 12.77 -9.19 15.99
C TRP A 6 12.76 -7.78 16.61
N LYS A 7 12.34 -6.77 15.85
CA LYS A 7 12.29 -5.37 16.31
C LYS A 7 10.96 -5.00 16.97
N TYR A 8 9.86 -5.49 16.42
CA TYR A 8 8.52 -4.97 16.74
C TYR A 8 7.63 -5.96 17.52
N GLY A 9 8.14 -7.15 17.81
CA GLY A 9 7.38 -8.20 18.47
C GLY A 9 6.10 -8.54 17.71
N GLU A 10 5.01 -8.77 18.44
CA GLU A 10 3.72 -9.17 17.89
C GLU A 10 3.14 -8.18 16.86
N ARG A 11 3.47 -6.89 16.98
CA ARG A 11 3.08 -5.87 16.00
C ARG A 11 3.73 -6.07 14.62
N GLY A 12 4.81 -6.85 14.55
CA GLY A 12 5.53 -7.14 13.31
C GLY A 12 4.63 -7.72 12.22
N PHE A 13 3.55 -8.44 12.57
CA PHE A 13 2.57 -8.89 11.59
C PHE A 13 1.89 -7.72 10.86
N ARG A 14 1.43 -6.70 11.60
CA ARG A 14 0.80 -5.51 11.00
C ARG A 14 1.76 -4.82 10.03
N TYR A 15 3.01 -4.66 10.44
CA TYR A 15 4.03 -3.96 9.65
C TYR A 15 4.40 -4.73 8.38
N CYS A 16 4.55 -6.06 8.45
CA CYS A 16 4.72 -6.88 7.25
C CYS A 16 3.61 -6.64 6.22
N GLN A 17 2.34 -6.58 6.64
CA GLN A 17 1.23 -6.37 5.71
C GLN A 17 1.19 -4.95 5.14
N LEU A 18 1.50 -3.94 5.96
CA LEU A 18 1.64 -2.55 5.50
C LEU A 18 2.77 -2.43 4.48
N ASP A 19 3.92 -3.04 4.74
CA ASP A 19 5.08 -3.03 3.84
C ASP A 19 4.80 -3.77 2.53
N VAL A 20 4.08 -4.90 2.58
CA VAL A 20 3.57 -5.57 1.37
C VAL A 20 2.68 -4.60 0.59
N GLY A 21 1.76 -3.90 1.25
CA GLY A 21 0.93 -2.87 0.62
C GLY A 21 1.75 -1.77 -0.05
N HIS A 22 2.79 -1.28 0.63
CA HIS A 22 3.72 -0.30 0.07
C HIS A 22 4.45 -0.82 -1.16
N ALA A 23 4.97 -2.06 -1.10
CA ALA A 23 5.67 -2.70 -2.21
C ALA A 23 4.75 -2.93 -3.42
N VAL A 24 3.52 -3.40 -3.18
CA VAL A 24 2.48 -3.54 -4.21
C VAL A 24 2.18 -2.20 -4.85
N GLY A 25 2.01 -1.14 -4.06
CA GLY A 25 1.80 0.20 -4.60
C GLY A 25 2.96 0.68 -5.48
N ALA A 26 4.21 0.46 -5.04
CA ALA A 26 5.39 0.85 -5.80
C ALA A 26 5.47 0.09 -7.14
N LEU A 27 5.19 -1.21 -7.12
CA LEU A 27 5.14 -2.03 -8.33
C LEU A 27 3.99 -1.61 -9.25
N ALA A 28 2.82 -1.28 -8.71
CA ALA A 28 1.67 -0.83 -9.49
C ALA A 28 1.96 0.48 -10.24
N HIS A 29 2.56 1.45 -9.56
CA HIS A 29 2.97 2.71 -10.19
C HIS A 29 4.05 2.48 -11.26
N ALA A 30 5.05 1.64 -10.98
CA ALA A 30 6.07 1.30 -11.96
C ALA A 30 5.49 0.57 -13.19
N ALA A 31 4.61 -0.41 -12.98
CA ALA A 31 3.94 -1.14 -14.03
C ALA A 31 3.05 -0.23 -14.89
N ALA A 32 2.31 0.68 -14.26
CA ALA A 32 1.49 1.68 -14.97
C ALA A 32 2.34 2.58 -15.88
N LEU A 33 3.51 3.05 -15.43
CA LEU A 33 4.44 3.83 -16.26
C LEU A 33 4.99 3.06 -17.45
N LEU A 34 5.10 1.73 -17.33
CA LEU A 34 5.55 0.85 -18.40
C LEU A 34 4.39 0.36 -19.28
N GLY A 35 3.15 0.72 -18.96
CA GLY A 35 1.97 0.20 -19.64
C GLY A 35 1.73 -1.28 -19.38
N TRP A 36 2.26 -1.86 -18.29
CA TRP A 36 2.11 -3.27 -17.95
C TRP A 36 0.92 -3.47 -17.01
N PRO A 37 -0.16 -4.15 -17.45
CA PRO A 37 -1.25 -4.49 -16.55
C PRO A 37 -0.76 -5.37 -15.40
N LEU A 38 -1.04 -4.93 -14.16
CA LEU A 38 -0.75 -5.65 -12.93
C LEU A 38 -2.08 -6.09 -12.28
N ALA A 39 -2.14 -7.32 -11.81
CA ALA A 39 -3.29 -7.83 -11.05
C ALA A 39 -2.84 -8.76 -9.92
N GLU A 40 -3.55 -8.74 -8.79
CA GLU A 40 -3.41 -9.78 -7.77
C GLU A 40 -4.05 -11.07 -8.28
N ARG A 41 -3.36 -12.20 -8.13
CA ARG A 41 -3.95 -13.53 -8.32
C ARG A 41 -4.31 -14.12 -6.97
N ARG A 42 -5.58 -14.46 -6.83
CA ARG A 42 -6.13 -15.11 -5.64
C ARG A 42 -5.81 -16.59 -5.69
N ILE A 43 -4.87 -17.00 -4.86
CA ILE A 43 -4.44 -18.38 -4.66
C ILE A 43 -4.45 -18.67 -3.16
N GLY A 44 -4.84 -19.88 -2.78
CA GLY A 44 -4.77 -20.31 -1.39
C GLY A 44 -3.33 -20.32 -0.87
N ASN A 45 -3.14 -19.98 0.40
CA ASN A 45 -1.80 -19.86 0.98
C ASN A 45 -1.03 -21.20 0.95
N ARG A 46 -1.73 -22.34 1.06
CA ARG A 46 -1.08 -23.66 1.00
C ARG A 46 -0.60 -23.96 -0.42
N ALA A 47 -1.45 -23.73 -1.42
CA ALA A 47 -1.06 -23.86 -2.82
C ALA A 47 0.12 -22.94 -3.15
N LEU A 48 0.08 -21.67 -2.72
CA LEU A 48 1.17 -20.73 -2.94
C LEU A 48 2.47 -21.14 -2.24
N ALA A 49 2.40 -21.58 -0.99
CA ALA A 49 3.57 -22.06 -0.24
C ALA A 49 4.22 -23.26 -0.93
N HIS A 50 3.43 -24.23 -1.39
CA HIS A 50 3.91 -25.39 -2.15
C HIS A 50 4.62 -24.99 -3.44
N ARG A 51 4.01 -24.03 -4.17
CA ARG A 51 4.56 -23.45 -5.42
C ARG A 51 5.80 -22.60 -5.21
N LEU A 52 6.19 -22.32 -3.96
CA LEU A 52 7.43 -21.61 -3.60
C LEU A 52 8.39 -22.49 -2.78
N GLY A 53 8.01 -23.72 -2.47
CA GLY A 53 8.83 -24.68 -1.70
C GLY A 53 8.91 -24.35 -0.21
N LEU A 54 7.98 -23.55 0.29
CA LEU A 54 7.96 -23.10 1.69
C LEU A 54 7.28 -24.10 2.64
N ASP A 55 6.66 -25.15 2.09
CA ASP A 55 6.02 -26.25 2.83
C ASP A 55 6.96 -27.44 3.08
N ARG A 56 8.25 -27.27 2.79
CA ARG A 56 9.31 -28.27 3.01
C ARG A 56 9.71 -28.31 4.49
N GLU A 57 8.83 -28.80 5.35
CA GLU A 57 9.03 -28.81 6.82
C GLU A 57 10.39 -29.38 7.27
N ALA A 58 10.92 -30.39 6.55
CA ALA A 58 12.23 -30.99 6.85
C ALA A 58 13.43 -30.05 6.61
N ASP A 59 13.26 -28.97 5.85
CA ASP A 59 14.31 -27.98 5.63
C ASP A 59 14.47 -27.04 6.83
N TYR A 60 13.41 -26.82 7.61
CA TYR A 60 13.41 -25.94 8.76
C TYR A 60 13.88 -26.71 10.01
N PRO A 61 14.97 -26.28 10.67
CA PRO A 61 15.53 -27.03 11.79
C PRO A 61 14.55 -27.10 12.96
N THR A 62 14.44 -28.28 13.58
CA THR A 62 13.70 -28.50 14.82
C THR A 62 14.46 -27.87 15.99
N GLY A 63 14.43 -26.54 16.07
CA GLY A 63 14.93 -25.75 17.18
C GLY A 63 13.88 -25.56 18.28
N ARG A 64 14.17 -24.69 19.25
CA ARG A 64 13.25 -24.35 20.35
C ARG A 64 11.93 -23.75 19.86
N PHE A 65 11.96 -22.98 18.76
CA PHE A 65 10.83 -22.27 18.16
C PHE A 65 10.87 -22.45 16.62
N PRO A 66 10.40 -23.60 16.10
CA PRO A 66 10.50 -23.92 14.67
C PRO A 66 9.64 -23.00 13.78
N ASP A 67 8.61 -22.39 14.35
CA ASP A 67 7.74 -21.40 13.70
C ASP A 67 8.47 -20.12 13.30
N LEU A 68 9.55 -19.74 14.00
CA LEU A 68 10.34 -18.55 13.68
C LEU A 68 11.18 -18.71 12.41
N GLU A 69 11.46 -19.94 12.00
CA GLU A 69 12.22 -20.27 10.79
C GLU A 69 11.34 -20.30 9.53
N ARG A 70 10.01 -20.37 9.70
CA ARG A 70 9.06 -20.50 8.58
C ARG A 70 8.91 -19.18 7.84
N GLU A 71 8.94 -19.28 6.51
CA GLU A 71 8.55 -18.18 5.63
C GLU A 71 7.06 -18.30 5.28
N GLU A 72 6.39 -17.15 5.16
CA GLU A 72 4.99 -17.09 4.76
C GLU A 72 4.89 -16.44 3.39
N ALA A 73 4.25 -17.12 2.44
CA ALA A 73 3.93 -16.54 1.16
C ALA A 73 2.70 -15.63 1.28
N GLU A 74 2.86 -14.36 0.92
CA GLU A 74 1.86 -13.33 1.20
C GLU A 74 0.91 -13.06 0.05
N ILE A 75 1.43 -12.86 -1.16
CA ILE A 75 0.67 -12.40 -2.32
C ILE A 75 1.32 -12.90 -3.61
N LEU A 76 0.49 -13.23 -4.61
CA LEU A 76 0.93 -13.51 -5.97
C LEU A 76 0.39 -12.42 -6.89
N LEU A 77 1.27 -11.84 -7.70
CA LEU A 77 0.91 -10.80 -8.66
C LEU A 77 1.25 -11.28 -10.07
N THR A 78 0.37 -10.99 -11.03
CA THR A 78 0.63 -11.20 -12.46
C THR A 78 0.87 -9.87 -13.14
N LEU A 79 1.91 -9.84 -13.96
CA LEU A 79 2.23 -8.75 -14.88
C LEU A 79 1.99 -9.24 -16.30
N LYS A 80 1.22 -8.49 -17.08
CA LYS A 80 1.13 -8.69 -18.53
C LYS A 80 2.17 -7.80 -19.21
N LEU A 81 3.11 -8.43 -19.89
CA LEU A 81 4.09 -7.74 -20.70
C LEU A 81 3.51 -7.61 -22.11
N ASP A 82 3.25 -6.39 -22.57
CA ASP A 82 2.88 -6.19 -23.97
C ASP A 82 4.09 -6.53 -24.85
N GLY A 83 3.87 -7.41 -25.82
CA GLY A 83 4.90 -8.04 -26.66
C GLY A 83 5.71 -7.02 -27.47
N GLY A 84 6.84 -6.61 -26.90
CA GLY A 84 7.95 -5.95 -27.58
C GLY A 84 9.23 -6.80 -27.57
N ILE A 85 9.12 -8.13 -27.40
CA ILE A 85 10.20 -9.02 -27.84
C ILE A 85 10.01 -9.16 -29.35
N THR A 86 10.51 -8.20 -30.12
CA THR A 86 10.70 -8.41 -31.56
C THR A 86 11.64 -9.60 -31.70
N GLU A 87 11.09 -10.72 -32.16
CA GLU A 87 11.84 -11.87 -32.62
C GLU A 87 12.88 -11.40 -33.65
N HIS A 88 14.14 -11.30 -33.22
CA HIS A 88 15.25 -11.66 -34.08
C HIS A 88 15.57 -13.12 -33.83
N ALA A 89 14.60 -13.98 -34.13
CA ALA A 89 14.80 -15.41 -34.33
C ALA A 89 14.73 -15.66 -35.85
N THR A 90 15.72 -15.19 -36.59
CA THR A 90 16.10 -15.89 -37.82
C THR A 90 16.85 -17.14 -37.40
N ASP A 91 16.12 -18.19 -37.02
CA ASP A 91 16.52 -19.51 -37.49
C ASP A 91 15.36 -20.51 -37.42
N THR A 92 15.13 -21.14 -38.57
CA THR A 92 14.11 -22.17 -38.74
C THR A 92 14.76 -23.51 -38.44
N SER A 93 14.61 -24.00 -37.21
CA SER A 93 14.48 -25.43 -36.84
C SER A 93 14.82 -25.66 -35.37
N ALA A 94 13.80 -25.81 -34.52
CA ALA A 94 13.98 -26.50 -33.24
C ALA A 94 12.66 -27.15 -32.80
N ASN A 95 12.77 -28.42 -32.42
CA ASN A 95 11.69 -29.33 -32.10
C ASN A 95 10.85 -28.91 -30.89
N ALA A 96 9.58 -29.29 -30.92
CA ALA A 96 8.59 -29.12 -29.86
C ALA A 96 8.89 -29.96 -28.61
N THR A 97 9.90 -29.56 -27.83
CA THR A 97 10.17 -30.07 -26.47
C THR A 97 10.72 -29.01 -25.51
N ASP A 98 10.79 -27.74 -25.91
CA ASP A 98 11.44 -26.71 -25.09
C ASP A 98 10.48 -25.99 -24.14
N THR A 99 10.74 -26.15 -22.85
CA THR A 99 10.05 -25.51 -21.72
C THR A 99 10.03 -23.97 -21.83
N ASP A 100 10.99 -23.39 -22.56
CA ASP A 100 11.11 -21.95 -22.81
C ASP A 100 10.02 -21.40 -23.76
N THR A 101 9.47 -22.22 -24.66
CA THR A 101 8.38 -21.76 -25.55
C THR A 101 7.03 -21.67 -24.83
N ALA A 102 6.86 -22.43 -23.73
CA ALA A 102 5.67 -22.39 -22.89
C ALA A 102 5.62 -21.14 -21.99
N ILE A 103 6.77 -20.68 -21.50
CA ILE A 103 6.90 -19.45 -20.70
C ILE A 103 6.50 -18.22 -21.52
N THR A 104 6.88 -18.19 -22.81
CA THR A 104 6.56 -17.08 -23.72
C THR A 104 5.08 -17.06 -24.14
N ARG A 105 4.42 -18.22 -24.28
CA ARG A 105 2.96 -18.29 -24.55
C ARG A 105 2.10 -18.04 -23.32
N ALA A 106 2.61 -18.26 -22.11
CA ALA A 106 1.88 -18.00 -20.87
C ALA A 106 1.78 -16.50 -20.52
N ALA A 107 2.65 -15.67 -21.09
CA ALA A 107 2.70 -14.23 -20.83
C ALA A 107 1.50 -13.44 -21.44
N THR A 108 0.67 -14.06 -22.27
CA THR A 108 -0.37 -13.35 -23.04
C THR A 108 -1.82 -13.73 -22.74
N HIS A 109 -2.09 -14.79 -21.97
CA HIS A 109 -3.45 -15.22 -21.61
C HIS A 109 -3.61 -15.59 -20.12
N PRO A 110 -4.66 -15.10 -19.42
CA PRO A 110 -4.99 -15.48 -18.05
C PRO A 110 -5.07 -17.01 -17.87
N ASP A 111 -5.63 -17.71 -18.85
CA ASP A 111 -5.85 -19.17 -18.84
C ASP A 111 -4.54 -19.98 -18.85
N ALA A 112 -3.43 -19.40 -19.35
CA ALA A 112 -2.14 -20.08 -19.43
C ALA A 112 -1.35 -19.98 -18.11
N ALA A 113 -1.50 -18.89 -17.36
CA ALA A 113 -0.98 -18.79 -16.00
C ALA A 113 -1.69 -19.77 -15.06
N ASP A 114 -3.00 -19.93 -15.23
CA ASP A 114 -3.82 -20.88 -14.46
C ASP A 114 -3.41 -22.32 -14.81
N ALA A 115 -3.18 -22.63 -16.09
CA ALA A 115 -2.62 -23.92 -16.50
C ALA A 115 -1.20 -24.18 -15.92
N LEU A 116 -0.33 -23.18 -15.79
CA LEU A 116 0.99 -23.33 -15.13
C LEU A 116 0.87 -23.53 -13.62
N LEU A 117 -0.07 -22.82 -12.98
CA LEU A 117 -0.38 -22.95 -11.55
C LEU A 117 -1.12 -24.25 -11.20
N GLU A 118 -1.74 -24.92 -12.17
CA GLU A 118 -2.44 -26.20 -11.99
C GLU A 118 -1.61 -27.40 -12.46
N ALA A 119 -0.91 -27.31 -13.61
CA ALA A 119 -0.34 -28.48 -14.30
C ALA A 119 1.07 -28.91 -13.86
N GLY A 120 1.83 -28.08 -13.14
CA GLY A 120 3.22 -28.40 -12.81
C GLY A 120 3.37 -29.29 -11.57
N THR A 121 3.96 -30.48 -11.69
CA THR A 121 4.64 -31.10 -10.53
C THR A 121 5.93 -30.34 -10.25
N VAL A 122 5.97 -29.54 -9.19
CA VAL A 122 7.16 -28.75 -8.84
C VAL A 122 8.12 -29.61 -8.03
N ARG A 123 9.38 -29.71 -8.45
CA ARG A 123 10.46 -30.37 -7.69
C ARG A 123 11.46 -29.33 -7.22
N TRP A 124 11.40 -28.99 -5.94
CA TRP A 124 12.34 -28.07 -5.32
C TRP A 124 13.69 -28.73 -5.02
N GLN A 125 14.78 -27.99 -5.22
CA GLN A 125 16.15 -28.41 -4.91
C GLN A 125 16.79 -27.42 -3.92
N GLY A 126 17.84 -27.86 -3.22
CA GLY A 126 18.49 -27.09 -2.16
C GLY A 126 17.88 -27.34 -0.78
N LYS A 127 18.28 -26.53 0.19
CA LYS A 127 17.79 -26.54 1.58
C LYS A 127 17.62 -25.10 2.06
N ALA A 128 16.51 -24.80 2.75
CA ALA A 128 16.31 -23.48 3.34
C ALA A 128 17.45 -23.09 4.29
N SER A 129 17.89 -21.84 4.20
CA SER A 129 18.87 -21.27 5.14
C SER A 129 18.21 -21.06 6.50
N ARG A 130 18.96 -21.34 7.56
CA ARG A 130 18.54 -21.05 8.94
C ARG A 130 18.65 -19.56 9.23
N LEU A 131 17.59 -18.95 9.77
CA LEU A 131 17.51 -17.53 10.09
C LEU A 131 18.25 -17.18 11.38
N ASP A 132 17.95 -17.88 12.48
CA ASP A 132 18.55 -17.59 13.79
C ASP A 132 18.97 -18.88 14.51
N PRO A 133 20.27 -19.10 14.77
CA PRO A 133 20.70 -20.29 15.46
C PRO A 133 20.35 -20.38 16.94
N ALA A 134 19.95 -19.27 17.57
CA ALA A 134 19.60 -19.22 18.99
C ALA A 134 18.55 -18.13 19.25
N PRO A 135 17.30 -18.31 18.78
CA PRO A 135 16.26 -17.30 18.93
C PRO A 135 16.00 -17.01 20.42
N ARG A 136 16.18 -15.74 20.79
CA ARG A 136 16.00 -15.27 22.18
C ARG A 136 14.56 -14.84 22.48
N HIS A 137 13.80 -14.47 21.45
CA HIS A 137 12.44 -13.95 21.57
C HIS A 137 11.48 -14.81 20.75
N HIS A 138 10.29 -15.04 21.29
CA HIS A 138 9.21 -15.78 20.65
C HIS A 138 7.91 -15.00 20.80
N TRP A 139 7.16 -14.91 19.71
CA TRP A 139 5.95 -14.10 19.60
C TRP A 139 4.82 -14.96 19.03
N PRO A 140 4.20 -15.84 19.86
CA PRO A 140 3.29 -16.88 19.39
C PRO A 140 2.08 -16.33 18.64
N LEU A 141 1.59 -15.14 19.02
CA LEU A 141 0.46 -14.49 18.35
C LEU A 141 0.71 -14.22 16.86
N ILE A 142 1.97 -14.08 16.43
CA ILE A 142 2.29 -13.94 15.01
C ILE A 142 1.95 -15.22 14.26
N GLN A 143 2.25 -16.39 14.82
CA GLN A 143 1.92 -17.67 14.21
C GLN A 143 0.40 -17.87 14.19
N ASP A 144 -0.27 -17.59 15.31
CA ASP A 144 -1.71 -17.73 15.45
C ASP A 144 -2.45 -16.86 14.42
N VAL A 145 -2.12 -15.56 14.34
CA VAL A 145 -2.73 -14.66 13.35
C VAL A 145 -2.34 -15.05 11.92
N THR A 146 -1.11 -15.53 11.70
CA THR A 146 -0.70 -15.99 10.37
C THR A 146 -1.60 -17.11 9.90
N ILE A 147 -1.81 -18.15 10.72
CA ILE A 147 -2.66 -19.30 10.39
C ILE A 147 -4.12 -18.88 10.26
N ALA A 148 -4.63 -18.08 11.21
CA ALA A 148 -6.04 -17.65 11.24
C ALA A 148 -6.44 -16.82 10.02
N THR A 149 -5.47 -16.16 9.38
CA THR A 149 -5.71 -15.25 8.24
C THR A 149 -5.25 -15.83 6.91
N ARG A 150 -4.94 -17.13 6.83
CA ARG A 150 -4.65 -17.81 5.56
C ARG A 150 -5.93 -17.99 4.74
N ARG A 151 -5.83 -17.74 3.44
CA ARG A 151 -6.87 -18.12 2.49
C ARG A 151 -6.80 -19.63 2.20
N PRO A 152 -7.93 -20.36 2.25
CA PRO A 152 -7.94 -21.78 1.90
C PRO A 152 -7.72 -21.98 0.39
N ASP A 153 -7.32 -23.16 -0.04
CA ASP A 153 -7.12 -23.44 -1.48
C ASP A 153 -8.43 -23.50 -2.27
N SER A 154 -9.56 -23.74 -1.59
CA SER A 154 -10.91 -23.60 -2.16
C SER A 154 -11.31 -22.15 -2.40
N TYR A 155 -10.45 -21.19 -2.01
CA TYR A 155 -10.62 -19.78 -2.34
C TYR A 155 -10.30 -19.60 -3.83
N HIS A 156 -11.27 -19.98 -4.66
CA HIS A 156 -11.33 -19.57 -6.05
C HIS A 156 -12.21 -18.34 -6.12
N ASP A 157 -11.95 -17.50 -7.12
CA ASP A 157 -12.55 -16.19 -7.32
C ASP A 157 -14.06 -16.24 -7.03
N ILE A 158 -14.46 -15.93 -5.78
CA ILE A 158 -15.87 -15.82 -5.46
C ILE A 158 -16.28 -14.56 -6.20
N ALA A 159 -16.92 -14.75 -7.35
CA ALA A 159 -17.54 -13.72 -8.19
C ALA A 159 -18.66 -12.93 -7.47
N HIS A 160 -18.66 -12.91 -6.13
CA HIS A 160 -19.60 -12.23 -5.25
C HIS A 160 -18.86 -11.28 -4.31
N CYS A 161 -18.03 -10.42 -4.89
CA CYS A 161 -18.04 -9.01 -4.52
C CYS A 161 -18.33 -8.27 -5.81
N THR A 162 -19.62 -8.02 -6.08
CA THR A 162 -20.06 -7.01 -7.04
C THR A 162 -19.09 -5.84 -6.98
N ARG A 163 -18.32 -5.57 -8.04
CA ARG A 163 -17.34 -4.48 -8.13
C ARG A 163 -17.98 -3.17 -7.65
N PRO A 164 -17.82 -2.73 -6.38
CA PRO A 164 -18.33 -1.43 -5.98
C PRO A 164 -17.18 -0.48 -6.24
N GLY A 165 -17.09 0.05 -7.46
CA GLY A 165 -16.05 1.02 -7.79
C GLY A 165 -15.61 1.10 -9.26
N MET A 166 -16.02 0.17 -10.13
CA MET A 166 -15.81 0.35 -11.58
C MET A 166 -16.86 1.27 -12.22
N ASP A 167 -18.02 1.44 -11.58
CA ASP A 167 -19.10 2.32 -12.03
C ASP A 167 -19.03 3.72 -11.40
N ALA A 168 -18.03 4.00 -10.54
CA ALA A 168 -17.74 5.37 -10.18
C ALA A 168 -17.13 6.02 -11.43
N PRO A 169 -17.73 7.10 -11.99
CA PRO A 169 -17.15 7.77 -13.14
C PRO A 169 -15.71 8.14 -12.78
N PRO A 170 -14.73 7.94 -13.69
CA PRO A 170 -13.36 8.37 -13.44
C PRO A 170 -13.41 9.85 -13.07
N ARG A 171 -13.13 10.15 -11.80
CA ARG A 171 -13.05 11.53 -11.34
C ARG A 171 -11.93 12.17 -12.14
N THR A 172 -12.25 13.23 -12.89
CA THR A 172 -11.23 14.06 -13.52
C THR A 172 -10.31 14.52 -12.39
N PRO A 173 -9.01 14.14 -12.39
CA PRO A 173 -8.10 14.62 -11.36
C PRO A 173 -8.23 16.15 -11.30
N LEU A 174 -8.35 16.76 -10.11
CA LEU A 174 -8.10 18.20 -10.04
C LEU A 174 -6.72 18.40 -10.68
N ALA A 175 -6.68 19.25 -11.70
CA ALA A 175 -5.51 19.41 -12.55
C ALA A 175 -4.23 19.49 -11.72
N ASP A 176 -3.17 18.81 -12.17
CA ASP A 176 -1.81 18.76 -11.61
C ASP A 176 -1.12 20.16 -11.54
N ALA A 177 -1.87 21.26 -11.53
CA ALA A 177 -1.37 22.63 -11.47
C ALA A 177 -0.46 22.90 -10.26
N ALA A 178 -0.57 22.10 -9.20
CA ALA A 178 0.29 22.15 -8.01
C ALA A 178 1.47 21.17 -8.05
N ALA A 179 1.45 20.18 -8.95
CA ALA A 179 2.50 19.20 -9.06
C ALA A 179 3.72 19.81 -9.75
N MET A 180 4.90 19.48 -9.26
CA MET A 180 6.16 19.82 -9.91
C MET A 180 6.27 19.05 -11.24
N SER A 181 6.92 19.67 -12.23
CA SER A 181 7.28 19.00 -13.50
C SER A 181 8.48 18.06 -13.29
N VAL A 182 8.33 17.07 -12.42
CA VAL A 182 9.32 16.02 -12.16
C VAL A 182 8.81 14.73 -12.80
N PRO A 183 9.63 14.04 -13.61
CA PRO A 183 9.24 12.76 -14.18
C PRO A 183 8.84 11.75 -13.08
N ALA A 184 7.73 11.05 -13.28
CA ALA A 184 7.23 10.07 -12.30
C ALA A 184 8.25 8.97 -11.96
N VAL A 185 9.10 8.60 -12.92
CA VAL A 185 10.23 7.68 -12.69
C VAL A 185 11.23 8.23 -11.68
N ASP A 186 11.53 9.52 -11.72
CA ASP A 186 12.45 10.15 -10.78
C ASP A 186 11.84 10.19 -9.39
N ILE A 187 10.55 10.50 -9.28
CA ILE A 187 9.81 10.44 -8.00
C ILE A 187 9.89 9.02 -7.41
N LEU A 188 9.60 7.98 -8.20
CA LEU A 188 9.68 6.59 -7.72
C LEU A 188 11.07 6.21 -7.21
N LEU A 189 12.13 6.55 -7.95
CA LEU A 189 13.50 6.15 -7.61
C LEU A 189 14.10 6.97 -6.46
N THR A 190 13.69 8.23 -6.33
CA THR A 190 14.24 9.17 -5.35
C THR A 190 13.39 9.32 -4.10
N ARG A 191 12.15 8.82 -4.09
CA ARG A 191 11.24 8.91 -2.92
C ARG A 191 11.93 8.47 -1.64
N ARG A 192 11.80 9.27 -0.58
CA ARG A 192 12.28 8.96 0.78
C ARG A 192 11.24 9.32 1.82
N SER A 193 11.36 8.68 2.99
CA SER A 193 10.53 9.01 4.15
C SER A 193 11.13 10.20 4.87
N ALA A 194 10.32 11.24 5.10
CA ALA A 194 10.74 12.41 5.85
C ALA A 194 11.17 11.99 7.27
N GLN A 195 12.29 12.51 7.74
CA GLN A 195 12.76 12.30 9.11
C GLN A 195 12.28 13.42 10.04
N ARG A 196 12.12 14.64 9.49
CA ARG A 196 11.69 15.86 10.18
C ARG A 196 10.97 16.79 9.21
N PHE A 197 10.16 17.69 9.75
CA PHE A 197 9.47 18.72 8.98
C PHE A 197 9.76 20.13 9.49
N ALA A 198 9.70 21.10 8.58
CA ALA A 198 9.72 22.52 8.93
C ALA A 198 8.37 22.92 9.52
N ALA A 199 8.32 23.12 10.85
CA ALA A 199 7.09 23.47 11.58
C ALA A 199 6.53 24.86 11.23
N SER A 200 7.26 25.67 10.48
CA SER A 200 6.81 26.97 9.96
C SER A 200 6.14 26.89 8.59
N HIS A 201 6.27 25.76 7.87
CA HIS A 201 5.73 25.62 6.53
C HIS A 201 4.20 25.44 6.56
N TRP A 202 3.55 26.00 5.54
CA TRP A 202 2.12 25.90 5.28
C TRP A 202 1.89 25.18 3.96
N MET A 203 1.08 24.13 4.00
CA MET A 203 0.63 23.44 2.79
C MET A 203 -0.38 24.31 2.06
N THR A 204 -0.17 24.48 0.75
CA THR A 204 -1.08 25.30 -0.06
C THR A 204 -2.41 24.60 -0.29
N ARG A 205 -3.46 25.38 -0.54
CA ARG A 205 -4.79 24.81 -0.83
C ARG A 205 -4.76 23.81 -2.02
N PRO A 206 -4.10 24.10 -3.16
CA PRO A 206 -3.98 23.14 -4.25
C PRO A 206 -3.25 21.83 -3.87
N GLN A 207 -2.18 21.90 -3.08
CA GLN A 207 -1.49 20.70 -2.57
C GLN A 207 -2.41 19.84 -1.71
N PHE A 208 -3.18 20.47 -0.82
CA PHE A 208 -4.13 19.78 0.04
C PHE A 208 -5.26 19.11 -0.75
N LEU A 209 -5.85 19.80 -1.73
CA LEU A 209 -6.90 19.24 -2.59
C LEU A 209 -6.39 18.01 -3.37
N ALA A 210 -5.16 18.05 -3.88
CA ALA A 210 -4.56 16.90 -4.57
C ALA A 210 -4.38 15.67 -3.65
N LEU A 211 -4.09 15.89 -2.36
CA LEU A 211 -4.05 14.80 -1.37
C LEU A 211 -5.45 14.27 -1.04
N LEU A 212 -6.45 15.15 -0.92
CA LEU A 212 -7.84 14.74 -0.68
C LEU A 212 -8.41 13.92 -1.84
N ASP A 213 -8.11 14.31 -3.08
CA ASP A 213 -8.51 13.56 -4.27
C ASP A 213 -7.97 12.14 -4.24
N LEU A 214 -6.69 11.97 -3.91
CA LEU A 214 -6.07 10.66 -3.75
C LEU A 214 -6.76 9.83 -2.66
N LEU A 215 -6.96 10.42 -1.48
CA LEU A 215 -7.59 9.78 -0.32
C LEU A 215 -9.06 9.44 -0.55
N GLY A 216 -9.76 10.22 -1.38
CA GLY A 216 -11.17 10.02 -1.66
C GLY A 216 -11.47 9.30 -2.97
N ALA A 217 -10.50 9.12 -3.86
CA ALA A 217 -10.62 8.19 -4.97
C ALA A 217 -10.25 6.78 -4.51
N GLN A 218 -9.11 6.63 -3.81
CA GLN A 218 -8.53 5.31 -3.49
C GLN A 218 -8.56 4.39 -4.72
N ASN A 219 -8.23 4.94 -5.90
CA ASN A 219 -8.20 4.20 -7.15
C ASN A 219 -7.04 3.20 -7.10
N LEU A 220 -7.31 2.01 -6.57
CA LEU A 220 -6.39 0.89 -6.49
C LEU A 220 -6.73 -0.08 -7.63
N PRO A 221 -6.15 0.06 -8.83
CA PRO A 221 -6.51 -0.78 -9.97
C PRO A 221 -6.20 -2.25 -9.67
N GLY A 222 -7.23 -3.08 -9.49
CA GLY A 222 -7.15 -4.55 -9.50
C GLY A 222 -6.35 -5.25 -8.39
N LEU A 223 -5.88 -4.52 -7.37
CA LEU A 223 -4.89 -5.02 -6.39
C LEU A 223 -5.44 -5.31 -4.99
N THR A 224 -6.70 -4.95 -4.72
CA THR A 224 -7.41 -5.28 -3.48
C THR A 224 -8.93 -5.44 -3.74
N PRO A 225 -9.34 -6.31 -4.68
CA PRO A 225 -10.75 -6.43 -5.05
C PRO A 225 -11.62 -6.84 -3.85
N GLY A 226 -12.73 -6.14 -3.62
CA GLY A 226 -13.63 -6.42 -2.50
C GLY A 226 -13.17 -5.94 -1.12
N THR A 227 -11.98 -5.32 -1.02
CA THR A 227 -11.54 -4.67 0.21
C THR A 227 -12.35 -3.38 0.43
N PRO A 228 -12.93 -3.17 1.62
CA PRO A 228 -13.62 -1.92 1.93
C PRO A 228 -12.70 -0.71 1.77
N ARG A 229 -13.26 0.39 1.28
CA ARG A 229 -12.53 1.66 1.20
C ARG A 229 -12.31 2.23 2.60
N LEU A 230 -11.16 2.86 2.81
CA LEU A 230 -10.75 3.34 4.14
C LEU A 230 -11.19 4.78 4.37
N ASN A 231 -11.80 5.06 5.51
CA ASN A 231 -12.06 6.42 5.94
C ASN A 231 -10.75 7.08 6.38
N THR A 232 -10.64 8.39 6.23
CA THR A 232 -9.45 9.12 6.66
C THR A 232 -9.81 10.15 7.71
N VAL A 233 -9.11 10.12 8.84
CA VAL A 233 -9.14 11.19 9.84
C VAL A 233 -7.90 12.05 9.64
N LEU A 234 -8.09 13.36 9.59
CA LEU A 234 -7.05 14.34 9.28
C LEU A 234 -6.85 15.27 10.47
N TYR A 235 -5.61 15.36 10.94
CA TYR A 235 -5.14 16.35 11.89
C TYR A 235 -4.48 17.48 11.07
N VAL A 236 -5.27 18.49 10.75
CA VAL A 236 -4.85 19.62 9.93
C VAL A 236 -4.15 20.63 10.83
N HIS A 237 -2.82 20.75 10.70
CA HIS A 237 -2.04 21.69 11.49
C HIS A 237 -1.87 23.04 10.77
N ARG A 238 -1.45 22.99 9.50
CA ARG A 238 -1.06 24.17 8.70
C ARG A 238 -1.38 23.94 7.23
N VAL A 239 -2.64 24.15 6.88
CA VAL A 239 -3.13 24.13 5.51
C VAL A 239 -3.80 25.47 5.25
N GLU A 240 -3.45 26.13 4.14
CA GLU A 240 -4.08 27.39 3.77
C GLU A 240 -5.61 27.26 3.74
N THR A 241 -6.31 28.30 4.19
CA THR A 241 -7.79 28.39 4.19
C THR A 241 -8.53 27.41 5.11
N LEU A 242 -7.82 26.57 5.88
CA LEU A 242 -8.42 25.68 6.88
C LEU A 242 -7.96 26.01 8.29
N ASP A 243 -8.91 26.03 9.22
CA ASP A 243 -8.61 26.15 10.65
C ASP A 243 -7.89 24.89 11.15
N PRO A 244 -6.92 25.02 12.08
CA PRO A 244 -6.33 23.86 12.73
C PRO A 244 -7.40 23.01 13.42
N GLY A 245 -7.41 21.71 13.12
CA GLY A 245 -8.54 20.89 13.53
C GLY A 245 -8.43 19.41 13.20
N LEU A 246 -9.42 18.68 13.71
CA LEU A 246 -9.69 17.29 13.38
C LEU A 246 -10.80 17.25 12.33
N TYR A 247 -10.50 16.66 11.19
CA TYR A 247 -11.41 16.50 10.07
C TYR A 247 -11.56 15.03 9.71
N VAL A 248 -12.62 14.69 8.99
CA VAL A 248 -12.85 13.35 8.46
C VAL A 248 -13.23 13.42 7.00
N LEU A 249 -12.63 12.54 6.22
CA LEU A 249 -12.96 12.25 4.85
C LEU A 249 -13.56 10.85 4.82
N SER A 250 -14.87 10.77 4.56
CA SER A 250 -15.55 9.48 4.45
C SER A 250 -15.32 8.91 3.07
N ALA A 251 -14.88 7.64 2.99
CA ALA A 251 -14.69 6.98 1.71
C ALA A 251 -16.03 6.84 0.94
N ASP A 252 -17.11 6.70 1.69
CA ASP A 252 -18.45 6.37 1.18
C ASP A 252 -19.43 7.54 1.21
N ALA A 253 -18.94 8.78 1.10
CA ALA A 253 -19.79 9.99 1.14
C ALA A 253 -20.89 9.99 0.06
N ASP A 254 -20.73 9.21 -1.01
CA ASP A 254 -21.67 9.09 -2.13
C ASP A 254 -22.62 7.87 -2.00
N ARG A 255 -22.54 7.06 -0.92
CA ARG A 255 -23.40 5.89 -0.70
C ARG A 255 -24.71 6.24 -0.01
N THR A 256 -25.76 5.47 -0.32
CA THR A 256 -27.10 5.55 0.30
C THR A 256 -27.13 5.15 1.78
N ASP A 257 -26.08 4.47 2.25
CA ASP A 257 -26.03 3.81 3.57
C ASP A 257 -25.68 4.77 4.71
N GLY A 258 -25.43 6.05 4.39
CA GLY A 258 -25.12 7.11 5.35
C GLY A 258 -23.64 7.21 5.73
N LEU A 259 -23.30 8.29 6.44
CA LEU A 259 -21.94 8.54 6.94
C LEU A 259 -21.62 7.59 8.11
N PRO A 260 -20.34 7.19 8.30
CA PRO A 260 -19.97 6.43 9.49
C PRO A 260 -20.26 7.25 10.77
N PRO A 261 -20.56 6.61 11.92
CA PRO A 261 -21.03 7.30 13.12
C PRO A 261 -20.11 8.44 13.60
N PHE A 262 -18.79 8.22 13.53
CA PHE A 262 -17.76 9.20 13.91
C PHE A 262 -17.65 10.40 12.94
N ALA A 263 -18.28 10.33 11.76
CA ALA A 263 -18.35 11.43 10.81
C ALA A 263 -19.69 12.18 10.82
N ALA A 264 -20.75 11.56 11.35
CA ALA A 264 -22.11 12.09 11.30
C ALA A 264 -22.25 13.46 11.98
N GLY A 265 -21.58 13.66 13.12
CA GLY A 265 -21.61 14.92 13.88
C GLY A 265 -20.75 16.06 13.30
N GLY A 266 -19.96 15.80 12.25
CA GLY A 266 -19.08 16.81 11.67
C GLY A 266 -19.82 17.89 10.88
N GLN A 267 -19.21 19.06 10.70
CA GLN A 267 -19.70 20.14 9.84
C GLN A 267 -19.09 20.02 8.45
N THR A 268 -19.90 20.03 7.39
CA THR A 268 -19.39 20.01 6.00
C THR A 268 -18.50 21.24 5.76
N VAL A 269 -17.30 21.01 5.24
CA VAL A 269 -16.40 22.10 4.85
C VAL A 269 -16.84 22.66 3.50
N SER A 270 -17.25 23.93 3.47
CA SER A 270 -17.65 24.64 2.25
C SER A 270 -16.44 25.12 1.43
N GLY A 271 -16.62 25.30 0.13
CA GLY A 271 -15.57 25.86 -0.75
C GLY A 271 -14.47 24.86 -1.13
N LEU A 272 -14.69 23.56 -0.97
CA LEU A 272 -13.88 22.55 -1.62
C LEU A 272 -14.52 22.29 -3.00
N ASP A 273 -14.13 23.12 -3.98
CA ASP A 273 -14.86 23.24 -5.25
C ASP A 273 -14.99 21.93 -6.01
N HIS A 274 -14.12 20.94 -5.75
CA HIS A 274 -14.34 19.54 -6.03
C HIS A 274 -13.63 18.76 -4.92
N GLY A 275 -14.30 17.84 -4.24
CA GLY A 275 -13.68 17.09 -3.16
C GLY A 275 -14.62 16.06 -2.54
N PRO A 276 -14.09 14.94 -2.03
CA PRO A 276 -14.88 13.99 -1.25
C PRO A 276 -15.34 14.71 0.03
N GLY A 277 -16.55 14.43 0.52
CA GLY A 277 -17.21 15.18 1.58
C GLY A 277 -16.38 15.29 2.88
N LEU A 278 -15.51 16.30 2.96
CA LEU A 278 -14.68 16.59 4.12
C LEU A 278 -15.54 17.25 5.19
N ARG A 279 -15.43 16.76 6.42
CA ARG A 279 -16.20 17.27 7.56
C ARG A 279 -15.27 17.64 8.69
N LEU A 280 -15.46 18.84 9.26
CA LEU A 280 -14.78 19.29 10.46
C LEU A 280 -15.46 18.67 11.69
N LEU A 281 -14.73 17.90 12.48
CA LEU A 281 -15.21 17.30 13.73
C LEU A 281 -14.98 18.24 14.92
N ARG A 282 -13.79 18.85 14.97
CA ARG A 282 -13.40 19.72 16.09
C ARG A 282 -12.28 20.66 15.69
N ARG A 283 -12.42 21.95 16.02
CA ARG A 283 -11.32 22.93 15.95
C ARG A 283 -10.44 22.83 17.17
N PHE A 284 -9.16 23.15 17.01
CA PHE A 284 -8.19 23.16 18.09
C PHE A 284 -7.33 24.40 18.00
N GLU A 285 -6.90 24.91 19.15
CA GLU A 285 -5.78 25.87 19.17
C GLU A 285 -4.50 25.17 18.68
N PRO A 286 -3.60 25.86 17.93
CA PRO A 286 -2.43 25.23 17.33
C PRO A 286 -1.55 24.45 18.33
N VAL A 287 -1.37 24.98 19.54
CA VAL A 287 -0.57 24.36 20.60
C VAL A 287 -1.27 23.11 21.17
N GLU A 288 -2.59 23.12 21.26
CA GLU A 288 -3.36 21.98 21.72
C GLU A 288 -3.29 20.83 20.70
N LEU A 289 -3.53 21.14 19.42
CA LEU A 289 -3.44 20.16 18.35
C LEU A 289 -2.03 19.57 18.23
N TYR A 290 -1.00 20.41 18.40
CA TYR A 290 0.39 19.95 18.45
C TYR A 290 0.59 18.88 19.53
N ARG A 291 0.17 19.17 20.77
CA ARG A 291 0.32 18.25 21.91
C ARG A 291 -0.48 16.96 21.69
N LEU A 292 -1.71 17.09 21.18
CA LEU A 292 -2.58 15.96 20.88
C LEU A 292 -1.96 15.05 19.81
N ALA A 293 -1.61 15.60 18.65
CA ALA A 293 -1.01 14.83 17.55
C ALA A 293 0.29 14.15 17.99
N ARG A 294 1.16 14.86 18.71
CA ARG A 294 2.38 14.27 19.28
C ARG A 294 2.05 13.08 20.18
N SER A 295 1.13 13.27 21.12
CA SER A 295 0.76 12.22 22.08
C SER A 295 0.19 10.98 21.38
N LEU A 296 -0.76 11.15 20.45
CA LEU A 296 -1.42 10.03 19.79
C LEU A 296 -0.46 9.20 18.93
N HIS A 297 0.57 9.81 18.36
CA HIS A 297 1.56 9.14 17.51
C HIS A 297 2.81 8.72 18.30
N CYS A 298 2.64 8.13 19.49
CA CYS A 298 3.75 7.65 20.33
C CYS A 298 4.80 8.72 20.69
N HIS A 299 4.38 9.95 20.94
CA HIS A 299 5.26 11.09 21.24
C HIS A 299 6.23 11.50 20.12
N GLN A 300 5.96 11.09 18.88
CA GLN A 300 6.79 11.42 17.72
C GLN A 300 6.52 12.85 17.24
N ASP A 301 7.55 13.69 17.29
CA ASP A 301 7.46 15.11 16.88
C ASP A 301 7.11 15.29 15.40
N ILE A 302 7.38 14.28 14.56
CA ILE A 302 7.09 14.34 13.12
C ILE A 302 5.60 14.54 12.84
N ALA A 303 4.71 13.93 13.64
CA ALA A 303 3.26 14.12 13.49
C ALA A 303 2.84 15.54 13.83
N ALA A 304 3.39 16.10 14.90
CA ALA A 304 3.02 17.43 15.36
C ALA A 304 3.65 18.58 14.55
N ASN A 305 4.81 18.33 13.93
CA ASN A 305 5.51 19.26 13.04
C ASN A 305 5.09 19.13 11.56
N ALA A 306 4.25 18.16 11.21
CA ALA A 306 3.71 18.04 9.86
C ALA A 306 2.72 19.18 9.56
N CYS A 307 2.48 19.47 8.27
CA CYS A 307 1.36 20.32 7.86
C CYS A 307 0.03 19.59 8.06
N LEU A 308 0.06 18.29 7.78
CA LEU A 308 -1.06 17.36 7.89
C LEU A 308 -0.55 16.03 8.47
N ALA A 309 -1.20 15.54 9.52
CA ALA A 309 -1.13 14.14 9.92
C ALA A 309 -2.49 13.48 9.62
N LEU A 310 -2.52 12.17 9.39
CA LEU A 310 -3.75 11.45 9.11
C LEU A 310 -3.71 10.02 9.63
N GLY A 311 -4.89 9.45 9.87
CA GLY A 311 -5.11 8.04 10.21
C GLY A 311 -6.12 7.41 9.26
N LEU A 312 -5.82 6.20 8.78
CA LEU A 312 -6.68 5.38 7.93
C LEU A 312 -7.51 4.44 8.80
N ILE A 313 -8.83 4.50 8.67
CA ILE A 313 -9.80 3.81 9.50
C ILE A 313 -10.67 2.90 8.64
N ALA A 314 -10.71 1.61 8.96
CA ALA A 314 -11.52 0.62 8.26
C ALA A 314 -12.75 0.21 9.07
N PRO A 315 -13.87 -0.15 8.42
CA PRO A 315 -14.79 -1.14 8.98
C PRO A 315 -14.02 -2.43 9.29
N PHE A 316 -14.16 -2.97 10.49
CA PHE A 316 -13.24 -3.96 11.02
C PHE A 316 -13.91 -5.26 11.49
N ALA A 317 -14.47 -5.32 12.70
CA ALA A 317 -14.95 -6.57 13.30
C ALA A 317 -15.92 -7.36 12.41
N PRO A 318 -16.96 -6.74 11.79
CA PRO A 318 -17.84 -7.47 10.87
C PRO A 318 -17.13 -8.01 9.63
N VAL A 319 -16.09 -7.30 9.16
CA VAL A 319 -15.30 -7.68 7.98
C VAL A 319 -14.43 -8.88 8.29
N VAL A 320 -13.63 -8.81 9.36
CA VAL A 320 -12.68 -9.86 9.74
C VAL A 320 -13.36 -11.10 10.33
N THR A 321 -14.55 -10.95 10.95
CA THR A 321 -15.33 -12.09 11.44
C THR A 321 -15.88 -12.92 10.29
N ARG A 322 -16.33 -12.26 9.22
CA ARG A 322 -16.85 -12.91 8.02
C ARG A 322 -15.72 -13.50 7.16
N ASP A 323 -14.59 -12.82 7.08
CA ASP A 323 -13.42 -13.25 6.34
C ASP A 323 -12.14 -12.87 7.11
N PRO A 324 -11.55 -13.78 7.90
CA PRO A 324 -10.33 -13.51 8.64
C PRO A 324 -9.16 -13.05 7.76
N ALA A 325 -9.08 -13.51 6.51
CA ALA A 325 -8.02 -13.09 5.59
C ALA A 325 -8.10 -11.58 5.25
N ALA A 326 -9.29 -10.98 5.37
CA ALA A 326 -9.48 -9.55 5.17
C ALA A 326 -8.65 -8.69 6.13
N TYR A 327 -8.18 -9.23 7.26
CA TYR A 327 -7.24 -8.52 8.12
C TYR A 327 -5.94 -8.14 7.37
N ARG A 328 -5.42 -9.05 6.54
CA ARG A 328 -4.26 -8.80 5.68
C ARG A 328 -4.61 -7.77 4.61
N ASP A 329 -5.77 -7.91 3.98
CA ASP A 329 -6.19 -7.05 2.88
C ASP A 329 -6.41 -5.60 3.30
N LEU A 330 -6.99 -5.39 4.48
CA LEU A 330 -7.19 -4.07 5.07
C LEU A 330 -5.84 -3.36 5.34
N LEU A 331 -4.87 -4.08 5.91
CA LEU A 331 -3.53 -3.54 6.17
C LEU A 331 -2.75 -3.29 4.87
N ARG A 332 -2.82 -4.20 3.89
CA ARG A 332 -2.20 -4.01 2.58
C ARG A 332 -2.80 -2.84 1.82
N SER A 333 -4.13 -2.67 1.87
CA SER A 333 -4.82 -1.50 1.31
C SER A 333 -4.31 -0.21 1.96
N ALA A 334 -4.18 -0.18 3.29
CA ALA A 334 -3.62 0.96 4.00
C ALA A 334 -2.17 1.27 3.58
N GLY A 335 -1.33 0.25 3.42
CA GLY A 335 0.04 0.40 2.92
C GLY A 335 0.11 0.92 1.48
N LEU A 336 -0.78 0.44 0.60
CA LEU A 336 -0.87 0.89 -0.79
C LEU A 336 -1.29 2.37 -0.87
N ILE A 337 -2.29 2.77 -0.09
CA ILE A 337 -2.67 4.18 0.06
C ILE A 337 -1.48 4.99 0.57
N GLY A 338 -0.77 4.49 1.58
CA GLY A 338 0.47 5.07 2.09
C GLY A 338 1.52 5.28 1.01
N GLN A 339 1.71 4.33 0.11
CA GLN A 339 2.67 4.47 -1.00
C GLN A 339 2.24 5.54 -1.98
N SER A 340 0.95 5.59 -2.30
CA SER A 340 0.41 6.63 -3.17
C SER A 340 0.56 8.01 -2.54
N LEU A 341 0.37 8.13 -1.22
CA LEU A 341 0.64 9.35 -0.45
C LEU A 341 2.12 9.76 -0.49
N TYR A 342 3.05 8.81 -0.36
CA TYR A 342 4.48 9.10 -0.50
C TYR A 342 4.78 9.73 -1.87
N LEU A 343 4.34 9.10 -2.95
CA LEU A 343 4.64 9.58 -4.31
C LEU A 343 3.94 10.90 -4.61
N ARG A 344 2.68 11.06 -4.17
CA ARG A 344 1.95 12.32 -4.35
C ARG A 344 2.57 13.45 -3.54
N ALA A 345 3.06 13.20 -2.33
CA ALA A 345 3.77 14.22 -1.56
C ALA A 345 5.03 14.71 -2.28
N GLU A 346 5.86 13.79 -2.80
CA GLU A 346 7.07 14.13 -3.58
C GLU A 346 6.70 14.92 -4.85
N ALA A 347 5.64 14.52 -5.56
CA ALA A 347 5.13 15.25 -6.73
C ALA A 347 4.70 16.69 -6.40
N LEU A 348 4.27 16.95 -5.17
CA LEU A 348 3.85 18.26 -4.68
C LEU A 348 4.99 19.09 -4.07
N GLY A 349 6.24 18.62 -4.17
CA GLY A 349 7.40 19.28 -3.54
C GLY A 349 7.45 19.16 -2.02
N LEU A 350 6.68 18.23 -1.45
CA LEU A 350 6.64 17.90 -0.04
C LEU A 350 7.23 16.50 0.18
N ARG A 351 7.25 16.02 1.43
CA ARG A 351 7.54 14.61 1.71
C ARG A 351 6.56 14.03 2.70
N GLY A 352 6.37 12.72 2.56
CA GLY A 352 5.56 11.92 3.45
C GLY A 352 6.39 11.17 4.49
N THR A 353 5.75 10.73 5.57
CA THR A 353 6.23 9.64 6.42
C THR A 353 5.06 8.84 6.94
N GLY A 354 5.15 7.53 6.76
CA GLY A 354 4.25 6.55 7.37
C GLY A 354 4.55 6.36 8.85
N ILE A 355 3.51 6.21 9.66
CA ILE A 355 3.61 6.02 11.11
C ILE A 355 2.90 4.72 11.49
N GLY A 356 3.71 3.71 11.83
CA GLY A 356 3.22 2.45 12.39
C GLY A 356 2.94 2.51 13.90
N CYS A 357 3.60 3.42 14.63
CA CYS A 357 3.39 3.57 16.07
C CYS A 357 2.43 4.73 16.39
N PHE A 358 1.25 4.37 16.86
CA PHE A 358 0.26 5.25 17.45
C PHE A 358 -0.48 4.51 18.56
N PHE A 359 -1.18 5.23 19.42
CA PHE A 359 -2.01 4.61 20.45
C PHE A 359 -3.43 4.42 19.91
N ASP A 360 -3.79 3.18 19.55
CA ASP A 360 -5.08 2.82 18.97
C ASP A 360 -6.26 3.29 19.86
N ASP A 361 -6.31 2.90 21.14
CA ASP A 361 -7.45 3.23 22.02
C ASP A 361 -7.62 4.75 22.25
N PRO A 362 -6.57 5.54 22.49
CA PRO A 362 -6.69 7.01 22.51
C PRO A 362 -7.20 7.62 21.21
N VAL A 363 -6.80 7.08 20.03
CA VAL A 363 -7.33 7.54 18.74
C VAL A 363 -8.83 7.20 18.63
N HIS A 364 -9.23 5.98 19.02
CA HIS A 364 -10.64 5.58 19.06
C HIS A 364 -11.46 6.47 19.98
N LYS A 365 -10.97 6.72 21.20
CA LYS A 365 -11.61 7.60 22.18
C LYS A 365 -11.77 9.03 21.66
N LEU A 366 -10.78 9.58 20.97
CA LEU A 366 -10.88 10.91 20.37
C LEU A 366 -12.03 10.99 19.36
N LEU A 367 -12.26 9.91 18.60
CA LEU A 367 -13.27 9.82 17.55
C LEU A 367 -14.64 9.36 18.06
N GLY A 368 -14.76 9.02 19.35
CA GLY A 368 -15.97 8.42 19.90
C GLY A 368 -16.26 7.03 19.31
N LEU A 369 -15.22 6.31 18.89
CA LEU A 369 -15.35 4.93 18.45
C LEU A 369 -15.42 4.02 19.68
N GLU A 370 -16.49 3.24 19.74
CA GLU A 370 -16.70 2.21 20.76
C GLU A 370 -16.69 0.82 20.11
N GLY A 371 -16.19 -0.19 20.82
CA GLY A 371 -16.08 -1.55 20.31
C GLY A 371 -15.02 -1.71 19.21
N SER A 372 -15.28 -2.60 18.25
CA SER A 372 -14.33 -3.00 17.22
C SER A 372 -14.91 -2.94 15.80
N ASP A 373 -16.06 -2.29 15.63
CA ASP A 373 -16.71 -2.12 14.31
C ASP A 373 -15.85 -1.29 13.36
N TYR A 374 -15.05 -0.37 13.89
CA TYR A 374 -14.04 0.37 13.16
C TYR A 374 -12.68 0.25 13.84
N GLN A 375 -11.61 0.26 13.04
CA GLN A 375 -10.24 0.16 13.54
C GLN A 375 -9.33 1.13 12.80
N THR A 376 -8.51 1.88 13.54
CA THR A 376 -7.36 2.59 12.96
C THR A 376 -6.28 1.58 12.57
N LEU A 377 -5.86 1.64 11.30
CA LEU A 377 -4.94 0.67 10.71
C LEU A 377 -3.54 1.22 10.56
N TYR A 378 -3.43 2.47 10.09
CA TYR A 378 -2.16 3.07 9.69
C TYR A 378 -2.26 4.59 9.72
N HIS A 379 -1.19 5.26 10.12
CA HIS A 379 -1.11 6.71 10.15
C HIS A 379 -0.04 7.21 9.19
N PHE A 380 -0.17 8.46 8.74
CA PHE A 380 0.74 9.08 7.79
C PHE A 380 0.86 10.58 8.06
N THR A 381 1.96 11.18 7.63
CA THR A 381 2.23 12.62 7.80
C THR A 381 2.79 13.21 6.52
N VAL A 382 2.47 14.48 6.26
CA VAL A 382 2.95 15.23 5.09
C VAL A 382 3.37 16.63 5.51
N GLY A 383 4.53 17.06 5.03
CA GLY A 383 5.03 18.42 5.23
C GLY A 383 6.30 18.70 4.43
N LEU A 384 6.83 19.91 4.58
CA LEU A 384 8.12 20.28 3.98
C LEU A 384 9.25 19.60 4.76
N PRO A 385 10.05 18.71 4.13
CA PRO A 385 11.11 18.00 4.83
C PRO A 385 12.22 18.96 5.30
N ILE A 386 12.87 18.59 6.40
CA ILE A 386 14.20 19.10 6.74
C ILE A 386 15.18 17.94 6.52
N ASP A 387 16.14 18.11 5.62
CA ASP A 387 17.17 17.11 5.37
C ASP A 387 18.18 17.09 6.52
N ASP A 388 18.53 15.88 6.97
CA ASP A 388 19.58 15.67 7.96
C ASP A 388 20.92 15.48 7.23
N ALA A 389 21.78 16.50 7.28
CA ALA A 389 23.07 16.50 6.60
C ALA A 389 24.03 15.39 7.05
N ARG A 390 23.72 14.68 8.15
CA ARG A 390 24.49 13.51 8.61
C ARG A 390 24.16 12.23 7.84
N ILE A 391 23.07 12.22 7.08
CA ILE A 391 22.61 11.05 6.31
C ILE A 391 23.09 11.20 4.87
N GLU A 392 23.94 10.28 4.43
CA GLU A 392 24.39 10.21 3.04
C GLU A 392 23.28 9.66 2.14
N THR A 393 23.07 10.29 0.98
CA THR A 393 22.09 9.84 -0.02
C THR A 393 22.81 9.45 -1.32
N GLY A 394 22.72 8.17 -1.67
CA GLY A 394 23.19 7.63 -2.95
C GLY A 394 22.05 7.31 -3.94
N PRO A 395 22.38 7.03 -5.20
CA PRO A 395 21.41 6.59 -6.19
C PRO A 395 20.79 5.24 -5.81
N ALA A 396 19.53 5.01 -6.19
CA ALA A 396 18.82 3.76 -5.89
C ALA A 396 19.50 2.51 -6.49
N TYR A 397 20.16 2.67 -7.64
CA TYR A 397 20.91 1.63 -8.32
C TYR A 397 22.28 2.17 -8.78
N PRO A 398 23.29 1.30 -8.92
CA PRO A 398 24.57 1.67 -9.54
C PRO A 398 24.35 2.20 -10.96
N ALA A 399 25.21 3.12 -11.43
CA ALA A 399 25.09 3.73 -12.76
C ALA A 399 25.06 2.69 -13.90
N SER A 400 25.70 1.53 -13.73
CA SER A 400 25.69 0.41 -14.68
C SER A 400 24.33 -0.26 -14.88
N ARG A 401 23.35 0.01 -14.01
CA ARG A 401 21.96 -0.49 -14.13
C ARG A 401 20.98 0.56 -14.66
N ARG A 402 21.44 1.75 -15.09
CA ARG A 402 20.56 2.69 -15.81
C ARG A 402 20.21 2.08 -17.16
N ILE A 403 19.05 1.43 -17.23
CA ILE A 403 18.47 0.97 -18.48
C ILE A 403 18.15 2.23 -19.29
N SER A 404 18.82 2.40 -20.43
CA SER A 404 18.38 3.35 -21.46
C SER A 404 17.00 2.87 -21.92
N LEU A 405 15.94 3.50 -21.43
CA LEU A 405 14.59 3.22 -21.92
C LEU A 405 14.59 3.42 -23.44
N PRO A 406 14.08 2.47 -24.23
CA PRO A 406 13.91 2.69 -25.67
C PRO A 406 13.03 3.93 -25.83
N ARG A 407 13.51 4.91 -26.60
CA ARG A 407 12.71 6.09 -26.94
C ARG A 407 11.42 5.57 -27.60
N PRO A 408 10.23 6.02 -27.17
CA PRO A 408 9.02 5.71 -27.92
C PRO A 408 9.24 6.20 -29.35
N SER A 409 9.11 5.30 -30.32
CA SER A 409 9.13 5.63 -31.74
C SER A 409 7.92 6.53 -31.99
N PHE A 410 8.12 7.84 -31.98
CA PHE A 410 7.14 8.74 -32.59
C PHE A 410 7.08 8.41 -34.08
N ALA A 411 5.86 8.28 -34.59
CA ALA A 411 5.58 8.00 -36.00
C ALA A 411 6.36 8.96 -36.91
N PRO A 412 6.81 8.52 -38.09
CA PRO A 412 7.58 9.38 -39.00
C PRO A 412 6.73 10.59 -39.40
N GLU A 413 7.33 11.78 -39.32
CA GLU A 413 6.75 13.02 -39.84
C GLU A 413 6.26 12.81 -41.28
N PRO A 414 5.12 13.40 -41.67
CA PRO A 414 4.72 13.39 -43.07
C PRO A 414 5.78 14.15 -43.88
N LYS A 415 6.38 13.45 -44.85
CA LYS A 415 7.34 14.07 -45.78
C LYS A 415 6.68 15.22 -46.55
N PRO A 416 7.45 16.29 -46.85
CA PRO A 416 6.95 17.52 -47.46
C PRO A 416 6.37 17.33 -48.87
#